data_AF-A0A919AYY6-F1
#
_entry.id   AF-A0A919AYY6-F1
#
_cell.length_a   1.000
_cell.length_b   1.000
_cell.length_c   1.000
_cell.angle_alpha   90.00
_cell.angle_beta   90.00
_cell.angle_gamma   90.00
#
_symmetry.space_group_name_H-M   'P 1'
#
loop_
_entity.id
_entity.type
_entity.pdbx_description
1 polymer ?
#
loop_
_entity_poly.entity_id
_entity_poly.type
_entity_poly.pdbx_seq_one_letter_code
_entity_poly.pdbx_strand_id
1 'polypeptide(L)'
;MASLTAAVPGKAEIRAHVDMVLAWNLNGPALPALDSALCMIEQLTDYGRIVANDLRAQCLKVPADSDARHNAQATLGEASRRLHLPPPYRTPQAAGRRAQNIARLVNALLRAVGEVSREQARTRRHQQAITPSEGRDA
;
A
#
# COMPACT_ATOMS: atom_id res chain seq x y z
N MET A 1 28.28 -11.17 15.00
CA MET A 1 27.17 -11.49 14.08
C MET A 1 26.45 -10.20 13.78
N ALA A 2 26.66 -9.63 12.59
CA ALA A 2 26.05 -8.36 12.19
C ALA A 2 24.60 -8.62 11.78
N SER A 3 23.65 -8.01 12.49
CA SER A 3 22.26 -7.92 12.05
C SER A 3 22.22 -7.07 10.79
N LEU A 4 21.99 -7.71 9.64
CA LEU A 4 21.59 -7.03 8.41
C LEU A 4 20.18 -6.48 8.65
N THR A 5 20.09 -5.24 9.13
CA THR A 5 18.87 -4.45 9.04
C THR A 5 18.56 -4.34 7.56
N ALA A 6 17.66 -5.18 7.05
CA ALA A 6 17.26 -5.14 5.65
C ALA A 6 16.77 -3.71 5.37
N ALA A 7 17.48 -2.99 4.51
CA ALA A 7 17.04 -1.68 4.06
C ALA A 7 15.64 -1.85 3.47
N VAL A 8 14.68 -1.06 3.93
CA VAL A 8 13.32 -1.09 3.40
C VAL A 8 13.41 -0.83 1.89
N PRO A 9 12.92 -1.74 1.03
CA PRO A 9 13.01 -1.59 -0.41
C PRO A 9 12.37 -0.28 -0.87
N GLY A 10 13.02 0.39 -1.82
CA GLY A 10 12.51 1.65 -2.37
C GLY A 10 11.16 1.46 -3.09
N LYS A 11 10.38 2.53 -3.27
CA LYS A 11 9.06 2.46 -3.94
C LYS A 11 9.10 1.81 -5.33
N ALA A 12 10.16 2.04 -6.10
CA ALA A 12 10.34 1.44 -7.43
C ALA A 12 10.59 -0.08 -7.35
N GLU A 13 11.42 -0.49 -6.39
CA GLU A 13 11.75 -1.88 -6.11
C GLU A 13 10.52 -2.66 -5.65
N ILE A 14 9.71 -2.07 -4.75
CA ILE A 14 8.45 -2.70 -4.35
C ILE A 14 7.47 -2.84 -5.51
N ARG A 15 7.39 -1.85 -6.41
CA ARG A 15 6.53 -1.98 -7.58
C ARG A 15 6.98 -3.15 -8.45
N ALA A 16 8.28 -3.31 -8.67
CA ALA A 16 8.82 -4.48 -9.38
C ALA A 16 8.48 -5.80 -8.66
N HIS A 17 8.55 -5.85 -7.33
CA HIS A 17 8.15 -7.03 -6.55
C HIS A 17 6.65 -7.33 -6.66
N VAL A 18 5.80 -6.30 -6.61
CA VAL A 18 4.35 -6.46 -6.83
C VAL A 18 4.08 -7.04 -8.22
N ASP A 19 4.68 -6.46 -9.27
CA ASP A 19 4.46 -6.89 -10.65
C ASP A 19 4.96 -8.34 -10.87
N MET A 20 6.15 -8.66 -10.36
CA MET A 20 6.72 -10.01 -10.40
C MET A 20 5.81 -11.04 -9.72
N VAL A 21 5.36 -10.77 -8.49
CA VAL A 21 4.52 -11.70 -7.72
C VAL A 21 3.16 -11.89 -8.39
N LEU A 22 2.57 -10.83 -8.94
CA LEU A 22 1.30 -10.90 -9.67
C LEU A 22 1.43 -11.69 -10.98
N ALA A 23 2.62 -11.76 -11.57
CA ALA A 23 2.89 -12.55 -12.77
C ALA A 23 3.05 -14.06 -12.52
N TRP A 24 3.18 -14.51 -11.27
CA TRP A 24 3.32 -15.94 -10.96
C TRP A 24 2.12 -16.76 -11.42
N ASN A 25 2.37 -17.79 -12.22
CA ASN A 25 1.36 -18.78 -12.60
C ASN A 25 1.26 -19.89 -11.54
N LEU A 26 0.41 -19.68 -10.54
CA LEU A 26 0.23 -20.62 -9.41
C LEU A 26 -0.59 -21.87 -9.74
N ASN A 27 -1.08 -21.98 -10.98
CA ASN A 27 -1.75 -23.16 -11.52
C ASN A 27 -0.88 -23.90 -12.56
N GLY A 28 0.31 -23.38 -12.85
CA GLY A 28 1.26 -23.99 -13.78
C GLY A 28 2.22 -24.96 -13.09
N PRO A 29 3.01 -25.70 -13.89
CA PRO A 29 3.99 -26.66 -13.36
C PRO A 29 5.17 -25.98 -12.65
N ALA A 30 5.46 -24.71 -12.96
CA ALA A 30 6.57 -23.94 -12.40
C ALA A 30 6.10 -23.01 -11.27
N LEU A 31 5.90 -23.57 -10.08
CA LEU A 31 5.61 -22.78 -8.89
C LEU A 31 6.84 -21.99 -8.41
N PRO A 32 6.66 -20.82 -7.76
CA PRO A 32 7.78 -20.12 -7.14
C PRO A 32 8.41 -20.99 -6.06
N ALA A 33 9.73 -20.90 -5.87
CA ALA A 33 10.40 -21.54 -4.75
C ALA A 33 9.80 -21.05 -3.43
N LEU A 34 9.67 -21.96 -2.44
CA LEU A 34 9.04 -21.64 -1.16
C LEU A 34 9.72 -20.46 -0.46
N ASP A 35 11.05 -20.47 -0.40
CA ASP A 35 11.82 -19.40 0.25
C ASP A 35 11.65 -18.06 -0.45
N SER A 36 11.59 -18.05 -1.79
CA SER A 36 11.29 -16.84 -2.56
C SER A 36 9.89 -16.31 -2.27
N ALA A 37 8.89 -17.20 -2.18
CA ALA A 37 7.53 -16.80 -1.83
C ALA A 37 7.44 -16.25 -0.40
N LEU A 38 8.12 -16.86 0.56
CA LEU A 38 8.18 -16.39 1.95
C LEU A 38 8.90 -15.04 2.06
N CYS A 39 10.02 -14.87 1.37
CA CYS A 39 10.74 -13.60 1.30
C CYS A 39 9.85 -12.47 0.72
N MET A 40 9.10 -12.74 -0.35
CA MET A 40 8.16 -11.77 -0.91
C MET A 40 7.01 -11.46 0.03
N ILE A 41 6.50 -12.44 0.78
CA ILE A 41 5.48 -12.21 1.81
C ILE A 41 5.98 -11.22 2.86
N GLU A 42 7.19 -11.41 3.37
CA GLU A 42 7.80 -10.56 4.38
C GLU A 42 7.98 -9.12 3.85
N GLN A 43 8.68 -8.96 2.73
CA GLN A 43 8.98 -7.65 2.16
C GLN A 43 7.70 -6.86 1.81
N LEU A 44 6.72 -7.50 1.19
CA LEU A 44 5.46 -6.84 0.83
C LEU A 44 4.60 -6.55 2.06
N THR A 45 4.69 -7.37 3.11
CA THR A 45 3.97 -7.12 4.37
C THR A 45 4.52 -5.89 5.07
N ASP A 46 5.83 -5.80 5.22
CA ASP A 46 6.47 -4.68 5.90
C ASP A 46 6.25 -3.37 5.15
N TYR A 47 6.42 -3.39 3.82
CA TYR A 47 6.09 -2.23 3.02
C TYR A 47 4.60 -1.88 3.09
N GLY A 48 3.71 -2.87 3.03
CA GLY A 48 2.27 -2.66 3.16
C GLY A 48 1.89 -1.97 4.47
N ARG A 49 2.57 -2.31 5.58
CA ARG A 49 2.37 -1.66 6.89
C ARG A 49 2.82 -0.20 6.88
N ILE A 50 3.97 0.08 6.29
CA ILE A 50 4.48 1.46 6.13
C ILE A 50 3.48 2.30 5.34
N VAL A 51 3.05 1.83 4.16
CA VAL A 51 2.08 2.55 3.33
C VAL A 51 0.74 2.72 4.03
N ALA A 52 0.26 1.70 4.76
CA ALA A 52 -0.98 1.80 5.52
C ALA A 52 -0.90 2.86 6.63
N ASN A 53 0.23 2.97 7.31
CA ASN A 53 0.44 4.00 8.33
C ASN A 53 0.49 5.41 7.71
N ASP A 54 1.19 5.58 6.60
CA ASP A 54 1.23 6.84 5.87
C ASP A 54 -0.15 7.25 5.35
N LEU A 55 -0.89 6.31 4.76
CA LEU A 55 -2.25 6.54 4.27
C LEU A 55 -3.18 6.95 5.41
N ARG A 56 -3.07 6.31 6.59
CA ARG A 56 -3.85 6.69 7.77
C ARG A 56 -3.60 8.15 8.17
N ALA A 57 -2.34 8.59 8.18
CA ALA A 57 -2.00 9.98 8.49
C ALA A 57 -2.51 10.96 7.43
N GLN A 58 -2.53 10.56 6.16
CA GLN A 58 -3.03 11.38 5.06
C GLN A 58 -4.56 11.49 5.06
N CYS A 59 -5.29 10.43 5.41
CA CYS A 59 -6.76 10.44 5.51
C CYS A 59 -7.27 11.47 6.52
N LEU A 60 -6.51 11.78 7.57
CA LEU A 60 -6.86 12.80 8.55
C LEU A 60 -6.88 14.22 7.97
N LYS A 61 -6.23 14.45 6.82
CA LYS A 61 -6.09 15.76 6.17
C LYS A 61 -7.12 15.97 5.05
N VAL A 62 -8.05 15.03 4.86
CA VAL A 62 -9.08 15.06 3.81
C VAL A 62 -10.48 15.14 4.44
N PRO A 63 -11.43 15.88 3.83
CA PRO A 63 -12.81 15.93 4.29
C PRO A 63 -13.41 14.55 4.58
N ALA A 64 -14.18 14.47 5.67
CA ALA A 64 -14.73 13.23 6.20
C ALA A 64 -15.67 12.51 5.22
N ASP A 65 -16.37 13.30 4.42
CA ASP A 65 -17.38 12.91 3.43
C ASP A 65 -16.81 12.57 2.05
N SER A 66 -15.52 12.81 1.81
CA SER A 66 -14.91 12.52 0.51
C SER A 66 -14.87 11.01 0.20
N ASP A 67 -15.18 10.66 -1.05
CA ASP A 67 -15.04 9.28 -1.55
C ASP A 67 -13.61 8.74 -1.38
N ALA A 68 -12.61 9.60 -1.58
CA ALA A 68 -11.20 9.25 -1.42
C ALA A 68 -10.89 8.77 0.01
N ARG A 69 -11.45 9.42 1.02
CA ARG A 69 -11.27 9.01 2.42
C ARG A 69 -12.03 7.72 2.73
N HIS A 70 -13.27 7.56 2.25
CA HIS A 70 -14.05 6.34 2.44
C HIS A 70 -13.36 5.11 1.83
N ASN A 71 -12.91 5.22 0.57
CA ASN A 71 -12.19 4.15 -0.12
C ASN A 71 -10.86 3.80 0.57
N ALA A 72 -10.13 4.81 1.04
CA ALA A 72 -8.90 4.61 1.79
C ALA A 72 -9.17 3.91 3.13
N GLN A 73 -10.23 4.26 3.86
CA GLN A 73 -10.61 3.59 5.11
C GLN A 73 -10.99 2.13 4.91
N ALA A 74 -11.75 1.81 3.87
CA ALA A 74 -12.08 0.43 3.51
C ALA A 74 -10.80 -0.39 3.23
N THR A 75 -9.86 0.20 2.47
CA THR A 75 -8.56 -0.42 2.17
C THR A 75 -7.71 -0.61 3.43
N LEU A 76 -7.69 0.37 4.34
CA LEU A 76 -6.99 0.28 5.63
C LEU A 76 -7.57 -0.81 6.54
N GLY A 77 -8.91 -0.99 6.53
CA GLY A 77 -9.57 -2.08 7.26
C GLY A 77 -9.14 -3.45 6.74
N GLU A 78 -9.05 -3.62 5.43
CA GLU A 78 -8.52 -4.84 4.82
C GLU A 78 -7.03 -5.05 5.14
N ALA A 79 -6.23 -3.98 5.10
CA ALA A 79 -4.81 -4.05 5.44
C ALA A 79 -4.58 -4.48 6.89
N SER A 80 -5.35 -3.92 7.83
CA SER A 80 -5.32 -4.32 9.23
C SER A 80 -5.59 -5.82 9.41
N ARG A 81 -6.61 -6.34 8.71
CA ARG A 81 -6.95 -7.77 8.78
C ARG A 81 -5.87 -8.66 8.15
N ARG A 82 -5.35 -8.30 6.98
CA ARG A 82 -4.48 -9.22 6.22
C ARG A 82 -3.03 -9.15 6.62
N LEU A 83 -2.47 -7.98 6.91
CA LEU A 83 -1.02 -7.81 7.17
C LEU A 83 -0.57 -8.33 8.54
N HIS A 84 -1.52 -8.71 9.42
CA HIS A 84 -1.23 -9.26 10.75
C HIS A 84 -1.56 -10.75 10.88
N LEU A 85 -1.98 -11.41 9.79
CA LEU A 85 -2.25 -12.85 9.85
C LEU A 85 -0.92 -13.62 10.01
N PRO A 86 -0.80 -14.46 11.05
CA PRO A 86 0.38 -15.28 11.25
C PRO A 86 0.51 -16.34 10.14
N PRO A 87 1.72 -16.78 9.80
CA PRO A 87 1.92 -17.76 8.74
C PRO A 87 1.55 -19.18 9.19
N PRO A 88 0.78 -19.91 8.36
CA PRO A 88 1.09 -21.32 8.16
C PRO A 88 1.10 -21.65 6.65
N TYR A 89 2.10 -21.18 5.91
CA TYR A 89 2.22 -21.45 4.48
C TYR A 89 3.34 -22.45 4.21
N ARG A 90 3.06 -23.75 4.40
CA ARG A 90 4.06 -24.82 4.30
C ARG A 90 4.28 -25.35 2.88
N THR A 91 3.54 -24.85 1.88
CA THR A 91 3.67 -25.29 0.48
C THR A 91 3.95 -24.12 -0.45
N PRO A 92 4.72 -24.32 -1.54
CA PRO A 92 4.97 -23.29 -2.54
C PRO A 92 3.69 -22.65 -3.09
N GLN A 93 2.65 -23.46 -3.32
CA GLN A 93 1.38 -22.95 -3.84
C GLN A 93 0.65 -22.06 -2.81
N ALA A 94 0.60 -22.47 -1.55
CA ALA A 94 -0.04 -21.67 -0.49
C ALA A 94 0.71 -20.36 -0.24
N ALA A 95 2.05 -20.42 -0.19
CA ALA A 95 2.90 -19.24 -0.04
C ALA A 95 2.77 -18.29 -1.25
N GLY A 96 2.78 -18.82 -2.48
CA GLY A 96 2.57 -18.03 -3.69
C GLY A 96 1.21 -17.33 -3.71
N ARG A 97 0.12 -18.03 -3.34
CA ARG A 97 -1.22 -17.42 -3.27
C ARG A 97 -1.28 -16.32 -2.23
N ARG A 98 -0.62 -16.52 -1.09
CA ARG A 98 -0.51 -15.52 -0.04
C ARG A 98 0.25 -14.29 -0.52
N ALA A 99 1.41 -14.47 -1.15
CA ALA A 99 2.20 -13.39 -1.71
C ALA A 99 1.37 -12.57 -2.71
N GLN A 100 0.64 -13.22 -3.63
CA GLN A 100 -0.25 -12.52 -4.56
C GLN A 100 -1.35 -11.72 -3.87
N ASN A 101 -1.95 -12.26 -2.81
CA ASN A 101 -2.97 -11.54 -2.05
C ASN A 101 -2.40 -10.31 -1.34
N ILE A 102 -1.19 -10.38 -0.81
CA ILE A 102 -0.51 -9.22 -0.22
C ILE A 102 -0.12 -8.22 -1.32
N ALA A 103 0.42 -8.67 -2.46
CA ALA A 103 0.78 -7.81 -3.58
C ALA A 103 -0.43 -7.01 -4.10
N ARG A 104 -1.61 -7.64 -4.24
CA ARG A 104 -2.86 -6.96 -4.59
C ARG A 104 -3.24 -5.89 -3.57
N LEU A 105 -3.08 -6.20 -2.28
CA LEU A 105 -3.36 -5.26 -1.19
C LEU A 105 -2.39 -4.06 -1.19
N VAL A 106 -1.09 -4.30 -1.40
CA VAL A 106 -0.08 -3.24 -1.54
C VAL A 106 -0.41 -2.34 -2.72
N ASN A 107 -0.80 -2.92 -3.86
CA ASN A 107 -1.22 -2.14 -5.04
C ASN A 107 -2.48 -1.28 -4.73
N ALA A 108 -3.46 -1.83 -4.01
CA ALA A 108 -4.64 -1.09 -3.59
C ALA A 108 -4.28 0.06 -2.63
N LEU A 109 -3.40 -0.16 -1.66
CA LEU A 109 -2.89 0.88 -0.76
C LEU A 109 -2.19 2.01 -1.52
N LEU A 110 -1.33 1.68 -2.49
CA LEU A 110 -0.64 2.68 -3.31
C LEU A 110 -1.62 3.51 -4.17
N ARG A 111 -2.69 2.88 -4.69
CA ARG A 111 -3.76 3.59 -5.42
C ARG A 111 -4.51 4.54 -4.48
N ALA A 112 -4.89 4.08 -3.30
CA ALA A 112 -5.57 4.89 -2.30
C ALA A 112 -4.74 6.11 -1.86
N VAL A 113 -3.41 5.95 -1.68
CA VAL A 113 -2.50 7.09 -1.44
C VAL A 113 -2.57 8.11 -2.56
N GLY A 114 -2.59 7.67 -3.82
CA GLY A 114 -2.72 8.55 -4.98
C GLY A 114 -4.06 9.29 -5.02
N GLU A 115 -5.15 8.63 -4.68
CA GLU A 115 -6.49 9.22 -4.60
C GLU A 115 -6.59 10.27 -3.49
N VAL A 116 -6.15 9.94 -2.29
CA VAL A 116 -6.11 10.86 -1.14
C VAL A 116 -5.22 12.06 -1.45
N SER A 117 -4.06 11.87 -2.07
CA SER A 117 -3.17 12.96 -2.48
C SER A 117 -3.83 13.92 -3.47
N ARG A 118 -4.58 13.39 -4.45
CA ARG A 118 -5.34 14.20 -5.41
C ARG A 118 -6.43 14.99 -4.71
N GLU A 119 -7.12 14.37 -3.76
CA GLU A 119 -8.19 15.04 -3.00
C GLU A 119 -7.65 16.18 -2.14
N GLN A 120 -6.54 15.96 -1.42
CA GLN A 120 -5.85 17.05 -0.69
C GLN A 120 -5.49 18.22 -1.60
N ALA A 121 -5.00 17.94 -2.81
CA ALA A 121 -4.66 18.99 -3.78
C ALA A 121 -5.89 19.74 -4.32
N ARG A 122 -7.07 19.11 -4.35
CA ARG A 122 -8.34 19.77 -4.69
C ARG A 122 -8.81 20.65 -3.54
N THR A 123 -8.82 20.13 -2.32
CA THR A 123 -9.23 20.88 -1.12
C THR A 123 -8.38 22.13 -0.93
N ARG A 124 -7.05 22.03 -1.09
CA ARG A 124 -6.14 23.20 -0.98
C ARG A 124 -6.42 24.26 -2.03
N ARG A 125 -6.68 23.87 -3.29
CA ARG A 125 -7.02 24.79 -4.38
C ARG A 125 -8.35 25.51 -4.11
N HIS A 126 -9.33 24.80 -3.58
CA HIS A 126 -10.61 25.39 -3.20
C HIS A 126 -10.46 26.40 -2.06
N GLN A 127 -9.68 26.08 -1.03
CA GLN A 127 -9.39 27.00 0.08
C GLN A 127 -8.70 28.28 -0.39
N GLN A 128 -7.73 28.18 -1.31
CA GLN A 128 -7.03 29.34 -1.88
C GLN A 128 -7.95 30.23 -2.73
N ALA A 129 -8.96 29.65 -3.38
CA ALA A 129 -9.93 30.41 -4.18
C ALA A 129 -10.99 31.14 -3.32
N ILE A 130 -11.25 30.67 -2.09
CA ILE A 130 -12.26 31.26 -1.18
C ILE A 130 -11.69 32.39 -0.31
N THR A 131 -10.38 32.55 -0.22
CA THR A 131 -9.74 33.74 0.38
C THR A 131 -9.34 34.72 -0.74
N PRO A 132 -10.17 35.72 -1.09
CA PRO A 132 -9.68 36.88 -1.83
C PRO A 132 -8.69 37.63 -0.95
N SER A 133 -7.60 38.10 -1.54
CA SER A 133 -6.72 39.07 -0.90
C SER A 133 -7.46 40.39 -0.70
N GLU A 134 -8.20 40.53 0.40
CA GLU A 134 -8.60 41.83 0.91
C GLU A 134 -7.35 42.50 1.48
N GLY A 135 -6.67 43.28 0.64
CA GLY A 135 -5.43 43.92 1.05
C GLY A 135 -4.67 44.54 -0.10
N ARG A 136 -5.34 45.41 -0.87
CA ARG A 136 -4.74 46.52 -1.62
C ARG A 136 -5.89 47.30 -2.23
N ASP A 137 -6.31 48.34 -1.54
CA ASP A 137 -6.37 49.67 -2.14
C ASP A 137 -6.09 50.69 -1.04
N ALA A 138 -5.32 51.69 -1.45
CA ALA A 138 -4.60 52.67 -0.64
C ALA A 138 -5.47 53.88 -0.26
#